data_AF-A0A090L6X0-F1
#
_entry.id   AF-A0A090L6X0-F1
#
_cell.length_a   1.000
_cell.length_b   1.000
_cell.length_c   1.000
_cell.angle_alpha   90.00
_cell.angle_beta   90.00
_cell.angle_gamma   90.00
#
_symmetry.space_group_name_H-M   'P 1'
#
loop_
_entity.id
_entity.type
_entity.pdbx_description
1 polymer ?
#
loop_
_entity_poly.entity_id
_entity_poly.type
_entity_poly.pdbx_seq_one_letter_code
_entity_poly.pdbx_strand_id
1 'polypeptide(L)'
;MICLKFLTIVIFLTNCLLSFSQNVGLAPGLYCGLKTCYEVLGIDRDDFTKSELSRLYRNFAKKYHPDRVTGVEEKKIAAARFREVATAYETLKDDETKQFYDHYLDHPEDRYYNYYQYYRMKAAPKVDIRIVIIVTIILVSAFQYLSAKQKYSEALSYAITVPKYRQLATNIAVERKLISYDLKENMDIRGGYKKESFYDTLLFQLIIFPYTFVKLIYWYGRWYYKYNILNKELEMEDKIYLICKYLDMTESQFHCLEEYEQDLIFERSCWIKENAKEYKNDKDREEKEKLMKSAQYRRYKRYMKNNAGNTISFLDD
;
A
#
# COMPACT_ATOMS: atom_id res chain seq x y z
N MET A 1 -24.81 17.52 -62.43
CA MET A 1 -25.17 17.33 -61.00
C MET A 1 -23.99 16.94 -60.09
N ILE A 2 -22.92 16.31 -60.59
CA ILE A 2 -21.79 15.85 -59.75
C ILE A 2 -20.83 16.99 -59.36
N CYS A 3 -20.54 17.95 -60.26
CA CYS A 3 -19.68 19.10 -59.95
C CYS A 3 -20.22 20.02 -58.84
N LEU A 4 -21.53 20.24 -58.77
CA LEU A 4 -22.13 21.14 -57.79
C LEU A 4 -22.03 20.57 -56.37
N LYS A 5 -22.17 19.25 -56.22
CA LYS A 5 -22.01 18.55 -54.92
C LYS A 5 -20.55 18.54 -54.45
N PHE A 6 -19.60 18.44 -55.38
CA PHE A 6 -18.17 18.47 -55.03
C PHE A 6 -17.74 19.87 -54.54
N LEU A 7 -18.22 20.92 -55.21
CA LEU A 7 -17.94 22.31 -54.81
C LEU A 7 -18.52 22.63 -53.42
N THR A 8 -19.73 22.15 -53.11
CA THR A 8 -20.33 22.33 -51.78
C THR A 8 -19.57 21.58 -50.68
N ILE A 9 -19.05 20.39 -50.97
CA ILE A 9 -18.26 19.61 -50.00
C ILE A 9 -16.92 20.28 -49.74
N VAL A 10 -16.25 20.80 -50.78
CA VAL A 10 -14.99 21.55 -50.63
C VAL A 10 -15.22 22.82 -49.84
N ILE A 11 -16.27 23.60 -50.13
CA ILE A 11 -16.62 24.81 -49.36
C ILE A 11 -16.95 24.49 -47.90
N PHE A 12 -17.62 23.36 -47.64
CA PHE A 12 -17.92 22.91 -46.28
C PHE A 12 -16.66 22.46 -45.55
N LEU A 13 -15.75 21.74 -46.20
CA LEU A 13 -14.46 21.33 -45.65
C LEU A 13 -13.52 22.51 -45.39
N THR A 14 -13.48 23.51 -46.29
CA THR A 14 -12.68 24.73 -46.08
C THR A 14 -13.24 25.59 -44.95
N ASN A 15 -14.56 25.72 -44.82
CA ASN A 15 -15.19 26.40 -43.68
C ASN A 15 -15.02 25.62 -42.37
N CYS A 16 -15.00 24.28 -42.43
CA CYS A 16 -14.77 23.43 -41.27
C CYS A 16 -13.30 23.52 -40.76
N LEU A 17 -12.33 23.59 -41.68
CA LEU A 17 -10.92 23.80 -41.35
C LEU A 17 -10.65 25.21 -40.78
N LEU A 18 -11.35 26.24 -41.26
CA LEU A 18 -11.28 27.61 -40.70
C LEU A 18 -11.97 27.73 -39.33
N SER A 19 -12.82 26.78 -38.93
CA SER A 19 -13.53 26.80 -37.64
C SER A 19 -12.75 26.14 -36.50
N PHE A 20 -11.61 25.49 -36.79
CA PHE A 20 -10.72 24.93 -35.76
C PHE A 20 -9.63 25.93 -35.34
N SER A 21 -10.00 27.20 -35.20
CA SER A 21 -9.20 28.10 -34.37
C SER A 21 -9.43 27.68 -32.93
N GLN A 22 -8.47 26.98 -32.33
CA GLN A 22 -8.41 26.88 -30.89
C GLN A 22 -8.39 28.33 -30.37
N ASN A 23 -9.47 28.79 -29.75
CA ASN A 23 -9.46 30.06 -29.04
C ASN A 23 -8.48 29.92 -27.87
N VAL A 24 -7.21 30.25 -28.12
CA VAL A 24 -6.16 30.32 -27.12
C VAL A 24 -6.47 31.57 -26.31
N GLY A 25 -6.99 31.40 -25.10
CA GLY A 25 -7.52 32.50 -24.31
C GLY A 25 -7.93 32.07 -22.92
N LEU A 26 -8.46 33.02 -22.14
CA LEU A 26 -8.76 32.79 -20.73
C LEU A 26 -9.86 31.73 -20.54
N ALA A 27 -9.59 30.78 -19.65
CA ALA A 27 -10.55 29.74 -19.30
C ALA A 27 -11.55 30.25 -18.22
N PRO A 28 -12.86 30.14 -18.43
CA PRO A 28 -13.89 30.70 -17.52
C PRO A 28 -13.89 30.06 -16.13
N GLY A 29 -13.32 28.87 -15.97
CA GLY A 29 -13.19 28.17 -14.68
C GLY A 29 -11.90 28.46 -13.91
N LEU A 30 -10.98 29.26 -14.46
CA LEU A 30 -9.67 29.54 -13.88
C LEU A 30 -9.59 30.98 -13.38
N TYR A 31 -8.95 31.18 -12.22
CA TYR A 31 -8.74 32.50 -11.61
C TYR A 31 -10.01 33.39 -11.61
N CYS A 32 -9.98 34.53 -12.30
CA CYS A 32 -11.06 35.51 -12.42
C CYS A 32 -11.98 35.28 -13.64
N GLY A 33 -11.89 34.11 -14.28
CA GLY A 33 -12.72 33.72 -15.42
C GLY A 33 -12.24 34.35 -16.73
N LEU A 34 -13.14 35.04 -17.43
CA LEU A 34 -12.87 35.65 -18.73
C LEU A 34 -12.21 37.04 -18.66
N LYS A 35 -12.08 37.61 -17.45
CA LYS A 35 -11.43 38.91 -17.22
C LYS A 35 -10.12 38.70 -16.48
N THR A 36 -9.15 39.57 -16.73
CA THR A 36 -7.92 39.54 -15.95
C THR A 36 -8.19 40.01 -14.52
N CYS A 37 -7.52 39.42 -13.53
CA CYS A 37 -7.63 39.82 -12.14
C CYS A 37 -7.14 41.27 -11.91
N TYR A 38 -6.23 41.75 -12.77
CA TYR A 38 -5.80 43.16 -12.83
C TYR A 38 -6.96 44.08 -13.24
N GLU A 39 -7.70 43.74 -14.31
CA GLU A 39 -8.90 44.48 -14.74
C GLU A 39 -10.01 44.48 -13.69
N VAL A 40 -10.22 43.36 -12.99
CA VAL A 40 -11.25 43.25 -11.93
C VAL A 40 -10.98 44.26 -10.80
N LEU A 41 -9.71 44.52 -10.50
CA LEU A 41 -9.29 45.48 -9.47
C LEU A 41 -8.96 46.88 -10.03
N GLY A 42 -8.90 47.03 -11.36
CA GLY A 42 -8.56 48.28 -12.03
C GLY A 42 -7.13 48.73 -11.79
N ILE A 43 -6.17 47.79 -11.74
CA ILE A 43 -4.73 48.06 -11.57
C ILE A 43 -4.02 47.66 -12.85
N ASP A 44 -3.04 48.45 -13.31
CA ASP A 44 -2.16 48.02 -14.38
C ASP A 44 -1.11 47.02 -13.85
N ARG A 45 -0.73 46.03 -14.67
CA ARG A 45 0.24 44.99 -14.29
C ARG A 45 1.61 45.62 -13.97
N ASP A 46 2.00 46.66 -14.71
CA ASP A 46 3.30 47.32 -14.56
C ASP A 46 3.38 48.20 -13.30
N ASP A 47 2.26 48.81 -12.90
CA ASP A 47 2.14 49.65 -11.70
C ASP A 47 1.81 48.85 -10.43
N PHE A 48 1.88 47.52 -10.49
CA PHE A 48 1.42 46.67 -9.40
C PHE A 48 2.25 46.84 -8.12
N THR A 49 1.58 47.26 -7.04
CA THR A 49 2.14 47.25 -5.68
C THR A 49 1.21 46.58 -4.67
N LYS A 50 1.77 45.79 -3.73
CA LYS A 50 0.98 45.07 -2.71
C LYS A 50 0.19 46.00 -1.78
N SER A 51 0.72 47.20 -1.52
CA SER A 51 0.06 48.23 -0.71
C SER A 51 -1.19 48.76 -1.41
N GLU A 52 -1.10 49.04 -2.71
CA GLU A 52 -2.21 49.45 -3.55
C GLU A 52 -3.26 48.35 -3.70
N LEU A 53 -2.84 47.11 -3.98
CA LEU A 53 -3.70 45.94 -4.04
C LEU A 53 -4.58 45.83 -2.78
N SER A 54 -3.96 45.95 -1.61
CA SER A 54 -4.64 45.88 -0.31
C SER A 54 -5.60 47.08 -0.10
N ARG A 55 -5.26 48.26 -0.60
CA ARG A 55 -6.10 49.47 -0.53
C ARG A 55 -7.35 49.33 -1.40
N LEU A 56 -7.17 48.92 -2.66
CA LEU A 56 -8.24 48.76 -3.63
C LEU A 56 -9.20 47.64 -3.23
N TYR A 57 -8.67 46.49 -2.80
CA TYR A 57 -9.48 45.41 -2.26
C TYR A 57 -10.39 45.89 -1.12
N ARG A 58 -9.85 46.64 -0.14
CA ARG A 58 -10.63 47.19 0.97
C ARG A 58 -11.74 48.14 0.50
N ASN A 59 -11.48 48.96 -0.53
CA ASN A 59 -12.47 49.86 -1.09
C ASN A 59 -13.59 49.11 -1.84
N PHE A 60 -13.24 48.13 -2.68
CA PHE A 60 -14.21 47.32 -3.41
C PHE A 60 -14.99 46.38 -2.49
N ALA A 61 -14.35 45.77 -1.50
CA ALA A 61 -15.00 44.94 -0.48
C ALA A 61 -16.05 45.76 0.28
N LYS A 62 -15.72 46.99 0.68
CA LYS A 62 -16.70 47.92 1.27
C LYS A 62 -17.80 48.30 0.29
N LYS A 63 -17.52 48.48 -1.01
CA LYS A 63 -18.52 48.90 -2.01
C LYS A 63 -19.52 47.79 -2.34
N TYR A 64 -19.04 46.56 -2.52
CA TYR A 64 -19.83 45.41 -2.94
C TYR A 64 -20.24 44.48 -1.79
N HIS A 65 -20.11 44.93 -0.54
CA HIS A 65 -20.57 44.15 0.61
C HIS A 65 -22.09 43.95 0.55
N PRO A 66 -22.61 42.71 0.66
CA PRO A 66 -24.04 42.43 0.54
C PRO A 66 -24.90 43.16 1.60
N ASP A 67 -24.33 43.45 2.78
CA ASP A 67 -25.04 44.15 3.86
C ASP A 67 -25.32 45.64 3.56
N ARG A 68 -24.62 46.23 2.57
CA ARG A 68 -24.85 47.64 2.20
C ARG A 68 -26.02 47.82 1.26
N VAL A 69 -26.60 46.72 0.77
CA VAL A 69 -27.63 46.71 -0.25
C VAL A 69 -28.84 46.00 0.32
N THR A 70 -30.04 46.56 0.12
CA THR A 70 -31.27 46.02 0.70
C THR A 70 -32.04 45.13 -0.27
N GLY A 71 -31.98 45.39 -1.58
CA GLY A 71 -32.69 44.64 -2.61
C GLY A 71 -32.18 43.21 -2.82
N VAL A 72 -33.08 42.25 -3.06
CA VAL A 72 -32.73 40.83 -3.25
C VAL A 72 -31.87 40.60 -4.49
N GLU A 73 -32.22 41.19 -5.63
CA GLU A 73 -31.44 41.06 -6.86
C GLU A 73 -30.11 41.83 -6.79
N GLU A 74 -30.12 43.01 -6.19
CA GLU A 74 -28.92 43.82 -6.02
C GLU A 74 -27.93 43.14 -5.06
N LYS A 75 -28.42 42.44 -4.01
CA LYS A 75 -27.60 41.59 -3.14
C LYS A 75 -26.91 40.47 -3.91
N LYS A 76 -27.61 39.81 -4.85
CA LYS A 76 -27.00 38.77 -5.70
C LYS A 76 -25.88 39.34 -6.56
N ILE A 77 -26.10 40.50 -7.16
CA ILE A 77 -25.11 41.20 -7.99
C ILE A 77 -23.90 41.63 -7.14
N ALA A 78 -24.15 42.23 -5.98
CA ALA A 78 -23.11 42.64 -5.04
C ALA A 78 -22.28 41.44 -4.58
N ALA A 79 -22.93 40.33 -4.20
CA ALA A 79 -22.25 39.09 -3.79
C ALA A 79 -21.42 38.48 -4.93
N ALA A 80 -21.91 38.50 -6.17
CA ALA A 80 -21.14 38.02 -7.33
C ALA A 80 -19.88 38.87 -7.55
N ARG A 81 -20.02 40.21 -7.55
CA ARG A 81 -18.87 41.13 -7.67
C ARG A 81 -17.89 41.02 -6.52
N PHE A 82 -18.39 40.81 -5.30
CA PHE A 82 -17.57 40.60 -4.13
C PHE A 82 -16.70 39.33 -4.27
N ARG A 83 -17.27 38.22 -4.76
CA ARG A 83 -16.51 36.98 -5.03
C ARG A 83 -15.45 37.18 -6.11
N GLU A 84 -15.77 37.89 -7.20
CA GLU A 84 -14.80 38.21 -8.26
C GLU A 84 -13.61 39.00 -7.68
N VAL A 85 -13.89 40.07 -6.94
CA VAL A 85 -12.87 40.92 -6.31
C VAL A 85 -12.03 40.15 -5.27
N ALA A 86 -12.67 39.30 -4.46
CA ALA A 86 -11.97 38.45 -3.50
C ALA A 86 -11.02 37.47 -4.20
N THR A 87 -11.48 36.83 -5.28
CA THR A 87 -10.67 35.90 -6.07
C THR A 87 -9.47 36.61 -6.72
N ALA A 88 -9.68 37.82 -7.26
CA ALA A 88 -8.61 38.63 -7.83
C ALA A 88 -7.55 39.01 -6.78
N TYR A 89 -8.01 39.45 -5.59
CA TYR A 89 -7.12 39.78 -4.50
C TYR A 89 -6.34 38.56 -4.00
N GLU A 90 -6.99 37.41 -3.79
CA GLU A 90 -6.34 36.16 -3.38
C GLU A 90 -5.27 35.72 -4.39
N THR A 91 -5.56 35.83 -5.68
CA THR A 91 -4.64 35.44 -6.76
C THR A 91 -3.40 36.33 -6.82
N LEU A 92 -3.55 37.64 -6.61
CA LEU A 92 -2.44 38.60 -6.74
C LEU A 92 -1.70 38.87 -5.43
N LYS A 93 -2.26 38.48 -4.28
CA LYS A 93 -1.70 38.77 -2.95
C LYS A 93 -0.44 37.95 -2.65
N ASP A 94 -0.49 36.66 -2.96
CA ASP A 94 0.62 35.74 -2.74
C ASP A 94 1.55 35.75 -3.95
N ASP A 95 2.86 35.79 -3.71
CA ASP A 95 3.84 35.96 -4.78
C ASP A 95 3.88 34.73 -5.70
N GLU A 96 3.70 33.55 -5.13
CA GLU A 96 3.71 32.30 -5.88
C GLU A 96 2.45 32.19 -6.76
N THR A 97 1.26 32.47 -6.20
CA THR A 97 0.01 32.48 -7.00
C THR A 97 0.04 33.55 -8.09
N LYS A 98 0.61 34.72 -7.80
CA LYS A 98 0.78 35.80 -8.77
C LYS A 98 1.71 35.37 -9.90
N GLN A 99 2.83 34.73 -9.58
CA GLN A 99 3.78 34.25 -10.59
C GLN A 99 3.13 33.24 -11.55
N PHE A 100 2.36 32.28 -11.05
CA PHE A 100 1.64 31.34 -11.91
C PHE A 100 0.53 32.02 -12.71
N TYR A 101 -0.14 33.01 -12.13
CA TYR A 101 -1.15 33.78 -12.83
C TYR A 101 -0.55 34.62 -13.96
N ASP A 102 0.58 35.29 -13.70
CA ASP A 102 1.35 36.03 -14.69
C ASP A 102 1.83 35.10 -15.82
N HIS A 103 2.35 33.91 -15.49
CA HIS A 103 2.70 32.89 -16.48
C HIS A 103 1.50 32.45 -17.33
N TYR A 104 0.34 32.26 -16.71
CA TYR A 104 -0.90 31.91 -17.41
C TYR A 104 -1.35 33.00 -18.39
N LEU A 105 -1.14 34.27 -18.07
CA LEU A 105 -1.41 35.38 -18.99
C LEU A 105 -0.41 35.43 -20.15
N ASP A 106 0.87 35.17 -19.87
CA ASP A 106 1.94 35.24 -20.87
C ASP A 106 1.94 34.01 -21.80
N HIS A 107 1.54 32.84 -21.31
CA HIS A 107 1.55 31.56 -22.04
C HIS A 107 0.18 30.86 -21.97
N PRO A 108 -0.85 31.38 -22.66
CA PRO A 108 -2.18 30.78 -22.65
C PRO A 108 -2.24 29.42 -23.37
N GLU A 109 -1.27 29.09 -24.21
CA GLU A 109 -1.11 27.81 -24.90
C GLU A 109 -0.81 26.64 -23.94
N ASP A 110 -0.18 26.92 -22.78
CA ASP A 110 0.24 25.94 -21.78
C ASP A 110 -0.92 25.46 -20.88
N ARG A 111 -2.02 25.05 -21.50
CA ARG A 111 -3.29 24.74 -20.82
C ARG A 111 -3.13 23.71 -19.70
N TYR A 112 -2.42 22.62 -19.96
CA TYR A 112 -2.23 21.54 -18.97
C TYR A 112 -1.45 22.04 -17.75
N TYR A 113 -0.38 22.79 -17.99
CA TYR A 113 0.45 23.34 -16.93
C TYR A 113 -0.32 24.36 -16.09
N ASN A 114 -0.98 25.33 -16.73
CA ASN A 114 -1.75 26.37 -16.06
C ASN A 114 -2.90 25.79 -15.21
N TYR A 115 -3.60 24.78 -15.73
CA TYR A 115 -4.61 24.06 -14.96
C TYR A 115 -4.01 23.31 -13.76
N TYR A 116 -2.92 22.58 -13.98
CA TYR A 116 -2.25 21.83 -12.92
C TYR A 116 -1.82 22.75 -11.77
N GLN A 117 -1.20 23.89 -12.08
CA GLN A 117 -0.76 24.84 -11.05
C GLN A 117 -1.94 25.44 -10.29
N TYR A 118 -2.99 25.87 -10.98
CA TYR A 118 -4.20 26.40 -10.33
C TYR A 118 -4.80 25.41 -9.33
N TYR A 119 -4.98 24.14 -9.73
CA TYR A 119 -5.55 23.13 -8.84
C TYR A 119 -4.59 22.72 -7.73
N ARG A 120 -3.29 22.64 -8.00
CA ARG A 120 -2.28 22.36 -6.98
C ARG A 120 -2.35 23.40 -5.87
N MET A 121 -2.46 24.69 -6.18
CA MET A 121 -2.51 25.72 -5.14
C MET A 121 -3.81 25.71 -4.33
N LYS A 122 -4.94 25.35 -4.97
CA LYS A 122 -6.23 25.28 -4.27
C LYS A 122 -6.41 24.01 -3.44
N ALA A 123 -5.87 22.88 -3.89
CA ALA A 123 -6.14 21.56 -3.33
C ALA A 123 -4.95 20.93 -2.60
N ALA A 124 -3.73 21.43 -2.76
CA ALA A 124 -2.57 20.84 -2.08
C ALA A 124 -2.71 21.01 -0.56
N PRO A 125 -2.58 19.92 0.21
CA PRO A 125 -2.56 20.03 1.66
C PRO A 125 -1.35 20.86 2.09
N LYS A 126 -1.55 21.79 3.03
CA LYS A 126 -0.47 22.61 3.61
C LYS A 126 0.50 21.80 4.48
N VAL A 127 0.15 20.55 4.81
CA VAL A 127 0.98 19.64 5.59
C VAL A 127 1.80 18.76 4.66
N ASP A 128 3.08 18.57 4.99
CA ASP A 128 3.93 17.64 4.24
C ASP A 128 3.38 16.22 4.40
N ILE A 129 3.08 15.59 3.27
CA ILE A 129 2.53 14.23 3.20
C ILE A 129 3.45 13.21 3.88
N ARG A 130 4.76 13.47 3.92
CA ARG A 130 5.76 12.61 4.58
C ARG A 130 5.48 12.48 6.07
N ILE A 131 5.09 13.58 6.73
CA ILE A 131 4.78 13.56 8.16
C ILE A 131 3.56 12.69 8.42
N VAL A 132 2.52 12.83 7.59
CA VAL A 132 1.30 12.03 7.68
C VAL A 132 1.63 10.55 7.53
N ILE A 133 2.46 10.19 6.55
CA ILE A 133 2.89 8.80 6.34
C ILE A 133 3.64 8.27 7.57
N ILE A 134 4.61 9.00 8.11
CA ILE A 134 5.36 8.56 9.30
C ILE A 134 4.43 8.35 10.51
N VAL A 135 3.53 9.29 10.78
CA VAL A 135 2.58 9.19 11.89
C VAL A 135 1.66 7.98 11.72
N THR A 136 1.13 7.76 10.52
CA THR A 136 0.27 6.60 10.24
C THR A 136 1.01 5.27 10.42
N ILE A 137 2.27 5.16 9.98
CA ILE A 137 3.10 3.96 10.17
C ILE A 137 3.34 3.68 11.66
N ILE A 138 3.62 4.72 12.45
CA ILE A 138 3.82 4.58 13.91
C ILE A 138 2.53 4.10 14.58
N LEU A 139 1.37 4.68 14.22
CA LEU A 139 0.08 4.28 14.77
C LEU A 139 -0.28 2.83 14.42
N VAL A 140 -0.10 2.44 13.17
CA VAL A 140 -0.34 1.05 12.73
C VAL A 140 0.60 0.08 13.45
N SER A 141 1.88 0.43 13.61
CA SER A 141 2.86 -0.41 14.29
C SER A 141 2.56 -0.55 15.78
N ALA A 142 2.10 0.52 16.44
CA ALA A 142 1.64 0.48 17.81
C ALA A 142 0.40 -0.41 17.96
N PHE A 143 -0.58 -0.28 17.06
CA PHE A 143 -1.76 -1.12 17.05
C PHE A 143 -1.42 -2.60 16.83
N GLN A 144 -0.51 -2.92 15.90
CA GLN A 144 -0.02 -4.28 15.69
C GLN A 144 0.62 -4.87 16.94
N TYR A 145 1.49 -4.10 17.62
CA TYR A 145 2.13 -4.54 18.86
C TYR A 145 1.12 -4.81 19.97
N LEU A 146 0.17 -3.90 20.17
CA LEU A 146 -0.89 -4.08 21.17
C LEU A 146 -1.78 -5.28 20.85
N SER A 147 -2.17 -5.45 19.58
CA SER A 147 -2.97 -6.59 19.13
C SER A 147 -2.23 -7.92 19.34
N ALA A 148 -0.94 -7.99 19.00
CA ALA A 148 -0.11 -9.18 19.21
C ALA A 148 0.01 -9.53 20.70
N LYS A 149 0.27 -8.53 21.55
CA LYS A 149 0.35 -8.70 23.00
C LYS A 149 -0.97 -9.25 23.58
N GLN A 150 -2.11 -8.72 23.12
CA GLN A 150 -3.42 -9.21 23.57
C GLN A 150 -3.63 -10.67 23.17
N LYS A 151 -3.41 -11.02 21.90
CA LYS A 151 -3.56 -12.39 21.40
C LYS A 151 -2.64 -13.39 22.12
N TYR A 152 -1.39 -13.01 22.37
CA TYR A 152 -0.44 -13.84 23.11
C TYR A 152 -0.92 -14.08 24.56
N SER A 153 -1.39 -13.02 25.23
CA SER A 153 -1.90 -13.13 26.59
C SER A 153 -3.12 -14.04 26.73
N GLU A 154 -4.02 -14.01 25.73
CA GLU A 154 -5.21 -14.86 25.67
C GLU A 154 -4.86 -16.32 25.37
N ALA A 155 -3.97 -16.56 24.41
CA ALA A 155 -3.50 -17.90 24.09
C ALA A 155 -2.79 -18.55 25.30
N LEU A 156 -2.01 -17.76 26.04
CA LEU A 156 -1.32 -18.23 27.24
C LEU A 156 -2.29 -18.56 28.38
N SER A 157 -3.30 -17.71 28.62
CA SER A 157 -4.29 -17.98 29.67
C SER A 157 -5.07 -19.27 29.36
N TYR A 158 -5.44 -19.48 28.09
CA TYR A 158 -6.05 -20.73 27.63
C TYR A 158 -5.12 -21.93 27.83
N ALA A 159 -3.84 -21.82 27.44
CA ALA A 159 -2.88 -22.91 27.56
C ALA A 159 -2.72 -23.40 29.01
N ILE A 160 -2.73 -22.48 30.00
CA ILE A 160 -2.64 -22.84 31.42
C ILE A 160 -3.86 -23.65 31.91
N THR A 161 -5.05 -23.41 31.37
CA THR A 161 -6.26 -24.14 31.78
C THR A 161 -6.21 -25.62 31.34
N VAL A 162 -5.67 -25.87 30.16
CA VAL A 162 -5.67 -27.21 29.54
C VAL A 162 -4.69 -28.13 30.28
N PRO A 163 -5.12 -29.32 30.74
CA PRO A 163 -4.27 -30.22 31.54
C PRO A 163 -3.02 -30.69 30.78
N LYS A 164 -3.12 -30.81 29.45
CA LYS A 164 -2.01 -31.19 28.57
C LYS A 164 -0.77 -30.31 28.76
N TYR A 165 -0.93 -28.98 28.77
CA TYR A 165 0.21 -28.06 28.88
C TYR A 165 0.74 -27.98 30.31
N ARG A 166 -0.12 -28.18 31.32
CA ARG A 166 0.31 -28.29 32.72
C ARG A 166 1.22 -29.51 32.94
N GLN A 167 0.85 -30.66 32.37
CA GLN A 167 1.68 -31.86 32.42
C GLN A 167 3.01 -31.69 31.66
N LEU A 168 2.98 -31.01 30.52
CA LEU A 168 4.20 -30.66 29.77
C LEU A 168 5.14 -29.79 30.63
N ALA A 169 4.61 -28.78 31.33
CA ALA A 169 5.38 -27.92 32.22
C ALA A 169 6.06 -28.69 33.35
N THR A 170 5.33 -29.61 33.99
CA THR A 170 5.88 -30.44 35.07
C THR A 170 6.98 -31.35 34.55
N ASN A 171 6.82 -31.93 33.36
CA ASN A 171 7.85 -32.79 32.76
C ASN A 171 9.13 -32.00 32.45
N ILE A 172 8.99 -30.80 31.88
CA ILE A 172 10.12 -29.91 31.61
C ILE A 172 10.80 -29.46 32.91
N ALA A 173 10.04 -29.17 33.96
CA ALA A 173 10.59 -28.82 35.27
C ALA A 173 11.47 -29.97 35.82
N VAL A 174 10.98 -31.21 35.71
CA VAL A 174 11.69 -32.42 36.14
C VAL A 174 12.95 -32.63 35.29
N GLU A 175 12.87 -32.52 33.97
CA GLU A 175 14.03 -32.63 33.06
C GLU A 175 15.11 -31.60 33.38
N ARG A 176 14.71 -30.35 33.67
CA ARG A 176 15.62 -29.25 33.98
C ARG A 176 16.02 -29.14 35.45
N LYS A 177 15.57 -30.06 36.31
CA LYS A 177 15.78 -30.04 37.78
C LYS A 177 15.33 -28.73 38.46
N LEU A 178 14.22 -28.17 38.01
CA LEU A 178 13.61 -26.94 38.56
C LEU A 178 12.48 -27.30 39.56
N ILE A 179 12.31 -26.50 40.61
CA ILE A 179 11.25 -26.67 41.64
C ILE A 179 9.85 -26.47 41.02
N SER A 180 9.74 -25.52 40.10
CA SER A 180 8.56 -25.29 39.28
C SER A 180 8.98 -24.64 37.96
N TYR A 181 8.21 -24.88 36.91
CA TYR A 181 8.43 -24.24 35.60
C TYR A 181 7.34 -23.20 35.36
N ASP A 182 7.73 -21.93 35.29
CA ASP A 182 6.79 -20.88 34.93
C ASP A 182 6.55 -20.90 33.41
N LEU A 183 5.37 -21.43 33.06
CA LEU A 183 4.83 -21.46 31.71
C LEU A 183 4.71 -20.05 31.12
N LYS A 184 4.51 -19.02 31.94
CA LYS A 184 4.27 -17.65 31.48
C LYS A 184 5.49 -17.01 30.83
N GLU A 185 6.68 -17.32 31.32
CA GLU A 185 7.93 -16.74 30.82
C GLU A 185 8.56 -17.57 29.69
N ASN A 186 8.33 -18.89 29.69
CA ASN A 186 9.14 -19.82 28.92
C ASN A 186 8.33 -20.70 27.93
N MET A 187 7.00 -20.60 27.89
CA MET A 187 6.21 -21.32 26.88
C MET A 187 6.26 -20.59 25.54
N ASP A 188 6.98 -21.15 24.57
CA ASP A 188 6.88 -20.71 23.17
C ASP A 188 5.67 -21.39 22.52
N ILE A 189 4.57 -20.65 22.40
CA ILE A 189 3.34 -21.14 21.77
C ILE A 189 3.58 -21.19 20.26
N ARG A 190 3.83 -22.39 19.73
CA ARG A 190 3.96 -22.60 18.27
C ARG A 190 2.65 -22.25 17.55
N GLY A 191 2.75 -21.56 16.42
CA GLY A 191 1.62 -21.12 15.58
C GLY A 191 1.49 -19.59 15.52
N GLY A 192 0.31 -19.08 15.13
CA GLY A 192 0.06 -17.64 14.97
C GLY A 192 0.04 -16.79 16.26
N TYR A 193 0.49 -17.35 17.39
CA TYR A 193 0.42 -16.76 18.73
C TYR A 193 1.82 -16.67 19.36
N LYS A 194 2.78 -16.13 18.61
CA LYS A 194 4.15 -15.87 19.07
C LYS A 194 4.17 -14.69 20.07
N LYS A 195 5.13 -14.72 21.01
CA LYS A 195 5.40 -13.61 21.95
C LYS A 195 5.67 -12.31 21.19
N GLU A 196 5.16 -11.19 21.71
CA GLU A 196 5.33 -9.88 21.09
C GLU A 196 6.80 -9.51 20.94
N SER A 197 7.19 -9.12 19.73
CA SER A 197 8.53 -8.62 19.44
C SER A 197 8.43 -7.31 18.69
N PHE A 198 9.24 -6.33 19.07
CA PHE A 198 9.36 -5.07 18.32
C PHE A 198 9.84 -5.30 16.88
N TYR A 199 10.58 -6.38 16.65
CA TYR A 199 11.11 -6.74 15.35
C TYR A 199 10.05 -7.17 14.35
N ASP A 200 8.90 -7.65 14.84
CA ASP A 200 7.79 -8.11 14.01
C ASP A 200 6.85 -6.94 13.61
N THR A 201 7.10 -5.72 14.09
CA THR A 201 6.30 -4.53 13.75
C THR A 201 6.64 -3.96 12.37
N LEU A 202 5.63 -3.41 11.69
CA LEU A 202 5.79 -2.85 10.34
C LEU A 202 6.86 -1.74 10.28
N LEU A 203 6.95 -0.89 11.29
CA LEU A 203 7.99 0.14 11.40
C LEU A 203 9.39 -0.47 11.35
N PHE A 204 9.64 -1.49 12.16
CA PHE A 204 10.96 -2.12 12.22
C PHE A 204 11.29 -2.91 10.95
N GLN A 205 10.30 -3.59 10.38
CA GLN A 205 10.44 -4.28 9.10
C GLN A 205 10.83 -3.30 7.99
N LEU A 206 10.21 -2.11 7.93
CA LEU A 206 10.57 -1.07 6.94
C LEU A 206 12.00 -0.55 7.12
N ILE A 207 12.49 -0.46 8.36
CA ILE A 207 13.86 -0.02 8.65
C ILE A 207 14.89 -1.06 8.20
N ILE A 208 14.62 -2.35 8.44
CA ILE A 208 15.54 -3.43 8.05
C ILE A 208 15.43 -3.81 6.56
N PHE A 209 14.29 -3.55 5.93
CA PHE A 209 14.01 -3.96 4.55
C PHE A 209 15.10 -3.59 3.54
N PRO A 210 15.67 -2.36 3.52
CA PRO A 210 16.74 -2.03 2.58
C PRO A 210 17.97 -2.94 2.74
N TYR A 211 18.34 -3.25 3.98
CA TYR A 211 19.48 -4.11 4.26
C TYR A 211 19.23 -5.56 3.81
N THR A 212 18.06 -6.12 4.14
CA THR A 212 17.72 -7.49 3.72
C THR A 212 17.56 -7.60 2.21
N PHE A 213 17.03 -6.56 1.56
CA PHE A 213 16.90 -6.50 0.11
C PHE A 213 18.26 -6.47 -0.59
N VAL A 214 19.21 -5.66 -0.13
CA VAL A 214 20.58 -5.63 -0.67
C VAL A 214 21.28 -6.98 -0.46
N LYS A 215 21.15 -7.57 0.74
CA LYS A 215 21.71 -8.89 1.04
C LYS A 215 21.13 -9.97 0.12
N LEU A 216 19.83 -9.92 -0.17
CA LEU A 216 19.15 -10.83 -1.08
C LEU A 216 19.65 -10.66 -2.53
N ILE A 217 19.77 -9.43 -3.01
CA ILE A 217 20.31 -9.13 -4.36
C ILE A 217 21.73 -9.66 -4.49
N TYR A 218 22.57 -9.42 -3.48
CA TYR A 218 23.95 -9.91 -3.48
C TYR A 218 23.99 -11.44 -3.52
N TRP A 219 23.19 -12.11 -2.68
CA TRP A 219 23.12 -13.56 -2.66
C TRP A 219 22.65 -14.14 -4.01
N TYR A 220 21.59 -13.56 -4.59
CA TYR A 220 21.06 -14.00 -5.88
C TYR A 220 22.02 -13.72 -7.04
N GLY A 221 22.70 -12.57 -7.03
CA GLY A 221 23.72 -12.23 -8.01
C GLY A 221 24.92 -13.18 -7.96
N ARG A 222 25.41 -13.50 -6.75
CA ARG A 222 26.45 -14.52 -6.53
C ARG A 222 26.00 -15.89 -7.04
N TRP A 223 24.78 -16.30 -6.74
CA TRP A 223 24.21 -17.58 -7.19
C TRP A 223 24.12 -17.64 -8.72
N TYR A 224 23.55 -16.61 -9.34
CA TYR A 224 23.41 -16.51 -10.79
C TYR A 224 24.77 -16.57 -11.49
N TYR A 225 25.76 -15.84 -10.98
CA TYR A 225 27.12 -15.89 -11.52
C TYR A 225 27.76 -17.27 -11.40
N LYS A 226 27.67 -17.91 -10.22
CA LYS A 226 28.30 -19.22 -9.94
C LYS A 226 27.70 -20.35 -10.80
N TYR A 227 26.38 -20.35 -10.99
CA TYR A 227 25.67 -21.47 -11.60
C TYR A 227 25.25 -21.28 -13.05
N ASN A 228 24.92 -20.05 -13.48
CA ASN A 228 24.51 -19.80 -14.87
C ASN A 228 25.64 -19.33 -15.78
N ILE A 229 26.62 -18.58 -15.23
CA ILE A 229 27.74 -18.06 -16.04
C ILE A 229 28.95 -18.99 -15.94
N LEU A 230 29.31 -19.39 -14.73
CA LEU A 230 30.50 -20.20 -14.48
C LEU A 230 30.26 -21.72 -14.64
N ASN A 231 28.99 -22.15 -14.77
CA ASN A 231 28.57 -23.55 -14.94
C ASN A 231 29.27 -24.53 -13.98
N LYS A 232 29.46 -24.13 -12.72
CA LYS A 232 30.01 -25.04 -11.71
C LYS A 232 29.00 -26.09 -11.30
N GLU A 233 29.49 -27.28 -10.97
CA GLU A 233 28.67 -28.30 -10.32
C GLU A 233 28.15 -27.79 -8.97
N LEU A 234 26.93 -28.21 -8.60
CA LEU A 234 26.30 -27.84 -7.34
C LEU A 234 27.12 -28.37 -6.16
N GLU A 235 27.65 -27.46 -5.34
CA GLU A 235 28.31 -27.80 -4.08
C GLU A 235 27.32 -28.41 -3.08
N MET A 236 27.81 -29.20 -2.11
CA MET A 236 26.93 -29.89 -1.15
C MET A 236 26.04 -28.92 -0.36
N GLU A 237 26.58 -27.79 0.09
CA GLU A 237 25.83 -26.75 0.81
C GLU A 237 24.67 -26.20 -0.05
N ASP A 238 24.92 -25.98 -1.34
CA ASP A 238 23.93 -25.45 -2.28
C ASP A 238 22.86 -26.51 -2.64
N LYS A 239 23.22 -27.81 -2.64
CA LYS A 239 22.25 -28.91 -2.73
C LYS A 239 21.36 -28.96 -1.51
N ILE A 240 21.91 -28.84 -0.30
CA ILE A 240 21.13 -28.80 0.95
C ILE A 240 20.16 -27.62 0.94
N TYR A 241 20.61 -26.44 0.50
CA TYR A 241 19.73 -25.28 0.33
C TYR A 241 18.55 -25.57 -0.61
N LEU A 242 18.79 -26.20 -1.76
CA LEU A 242 17.72 -26.56 -2.71
C LEU A 242 16.77 -27.62 -2.14
N ILE A 243 17.29 -28.64 -1.47
CA ILE A 243 16.49 -29.66 -0.77
C ILE A 243 15.58 -28.99 0.26
N CYS A 244 16.14 -28.16 1.14
CA CYS A 244 15.38 -27.45 2.17
C CYS A 244 14.28 -26.57 1.54
N LYS A 245 14.62 -25.88 0.45
CA LYS A 245 13.69 -25.03 -0.30
C LYS A 245 12.56 -25.82 -0.95
N TYR A 246 12.82 -27.01 -1.50
CA TYR A 246 11.80 -27.80 -2.18
C TYR A 246 10.95 -28.66 -1.24
N LEU A 247 11.50 -29.05 -0.09
CA LEU A 247 10.79 -29.83 0.93
C LEU A 247 10.12 -28.96 2.02
N ASP A 248 10.18 -27.63 1.89
CA ASP A 248 9.62 -26.67 2.86
C ASP A 248 10.15 -26.87 4.30
N MET A 249 11.44 -27.13 4.44
CA MET A 249 12.10 -27.34 5.74
C MET A 249 13.27 -26.39 5.96
N THR A 250 13.63 -26.14 7.22
CA THR A 250 14.84 -25.39 7.56
C THR A 250 16.06 -26.29 7.54
N GLU A 251 17.24 -25.71 7.32
CA GLU A 251 18.52 -26.41 7.36
C GLU A 251 18.74 -27.15 8.69
N SER A 252 18.36 -26.53 9.80
CA SER A 252 18.38 -27.17 11.12
C SER A 252 17.47 -28.39 11.22
N GLN A 253 16.28 -28.35 10.61
CA GLN A 253 15.37 -29.50 10.59
C GLN A 253 15.95 -30.64 9.75
N PHE A 254 16.57 -30.32 8.62
CA PHE A 254 17.26 -31.29 7.78
C PHE A 254 18.37 -32.01 8.54
N HIS A 255 19.22 -31.27 9.27
CA HIS A 255 20.29 -31.86 10.08
C HIS A 255 19.80 -32.65 11.30
N CYS A 256 18.58 -32.38 11.78
CA CYS A 256 17.97 -33.17 12.85
C CYS A 256 17.31 -34.47 12.35
N LEU A 257 17.21 -34.69 11.03
CA LEU A 257 16.71 -35.96 10.48
C LEU A 257 17.66 -37.11 10.82
N GLU A 258 17.12 -38.32 10.90
CA GLU A 258 17.94 -39.53 11.06
C GLU A 258 18.86 -39.72 9.84
N GLU A 259 20.07 -40.24 10.06
CA GLU A 259 21.12 -40.32 9.03
C GLU A 259 20.64 -41.06 7.77
N TYR A 260 19.86 -42.13 7.93
CA TYR A 260 19.27 -42.87 6.80
C TYR A 260 18.27 -42.04 5.98
N GLU A 261 17.54 -41.11 6.60
CA GLU A 261 16.61 -40.25 5.87
C GLU A 261 17.36 -39.20 5.06
N GLN A 262 18.45 -38.67 5.61
CA GLN A 262 19.33 -37.74 4.89
C GLN A 262 19.91 -38.43 3.65
N ASP A 263 20.46 -39.64 3.81
CA ASP A 263 21.01 -40.44 2.70
C ASP A 263 19.97 -40.74 1.62
N LEU A 264 18.75 -41.12 2.02
CA LEU A 264 17.65 -41.38 1.08
C LEU A 264 17.27 -40.14 0.25
N ILE A 265 17.30 -38.95 0.88
CA ILE A 265 17.02 -37.68 0.19
C ILE A 265 18.12 -37.36 -0.84
N PHE A 266 19.39 -37.66 -0.52
CA PHE A 266 20.49 -37.51 -1.45
C PHE A 266 20.46 -38.55 -2.58
N GLU A 267 20.17 -39.81 -2.28
CA GLU A 267 20.05 -40.90 -3.26
C GLU A 267 18.97 -40.59 -4.30
N ARG A 268 17.81 -40.11 -3.85
CA ARG A 268 16.70 -39.69 -4.72
C ARG A 268 16.96 -38.38 -5.46
N SER A 269 18.10 -37.73 -5.25
CA SER A 269 18.46 -36.46 -5.88
C SER A 269 17.40 -35.36 -5.68
N CYS A 270 16.89 -35.23 -4.45
CA CYS A 270 15.82 -34.28 -4.09
C CYS A 270 16.22 -32.79 -4.19
N TRP A 271 17.43 -32.46 -4.64
CA TRP A 271 17.77 -31.10 -5.08
C TRP A 271 17.23 -30.78 -6.48
N ILE A 272 16.60 -31.74 -7.17
CA ILE A 272 15.82 -31.54 -8.39
C ILE A 272 14.35 -31.40 -7.99
N LYS A 273 13.68 -30.38 -8.52
CA LYS A 273 12.30 -30.01 -8.12
C LYS A 273 11.30 -31.14 -8.32
N GLU A 274 11.42 -31.87 -9.42
CA GLU A 274 10.53 -33.00 -9.78
C GLU A 274 10.67 -34.15 -8.77
N ASN A 275 11.91 -34.55 -8.47
CA ASN A 275 12.20 -35.63 -7.53
C ASN A 275 11.78 -35.27 -6.10
N ALA A 276 12.00 -34.01 -5.69
CA ALA A 276 11.56 -33.51 -4.38
C ALA A 276 10.04 -33.59 -4.22
N LYS A 277 9.29 -33.24 -5.28
CA LYS A 277 7.83 -33.32 -5.31
C LYS A 277 7.35 -34.77 -5.20
N GLU A 278 8.00 -35.69 -5.90
CA GLU A 278 7.68 -37.12 -5.82
C GLU A 278 7.94 -37.67 -4.40
N TYR A 279 9.10 -37.36 -3.82
CA TYR A 279 9.42 -37.74 -2.45
C TYR A 279 8.40 -37.21 -1.43
N LYS A 280 7.96 -35.95 -1.57
CA LYS A 280 6.93 -35.36 -0.71
C LYS A 280 5.60 -36.12 -0.81
N ASN A 281 5.17 -36.45 -2.02
CA ASN A 281 3.94 -37.22 -2.25
C ASN A 281 4.02 -38.63 -1.64
N ASP A 282 5.17 -39.29 -1.74
CA ASP A 282 5.41 -40.61 -1.14
C ASP A 282 5.30 -40.55 0.39
N LYS A 283 5.97 -39.58 1.03
CA LYS A 283 5.90 -39.37 2.48
C LYS A 283 4.48 -39.03 2.95
N ASP A 284 3.77 -38.16 2.25
CA ASP A 284 2.38 -37.83 2.55
C ASP A 284 1.46 -39.06 2.46
N ARG A 285 1.71 -39.97 1.50
CA ARG A 285 0.98 -41.24 1.37
C ARG A 285 1.27 -42.17 2.55
N GLU A 286 2.54 -42.32 2.93
CA GLU A 286 2.94 -43.13 4.09
C GLU A 286 2.32 -42.61 5.40
N GLU A 287 2.32 -41.29 5.62
CA GLU A 287 1.69 -40.67 6.78
C GLU A 287 0.18 -40.90 6.79
N LYS A 288 -0.50 -40.72 5.66
CA LYS A 288 -1.94 -41.03 5.53
C LYS A 288 -2.23 -42.49 5.85
N GLU A 289 -1.41 -43.42 5.39
CA GLU A 289 -1.56 -44.85 5.72
C GLU A 289 -1.35 -45.14 7.20
N LYS A 290 -0.33 -44.56 7.83
CA LYS A 290 -0.08 -44.67 9.28
C LYS A 290 -1.25 -44.10 10.08
N LEU A 291 -1.77 -42.94 9.69
CA LEU A 291 -2.96 -42.33 10.26
C LEU A 291 -4.16 -43.27 10.11
N MET A 292 -4.39 -43.85 8.93
CA MET A 292 -5.49 -44.80 8.70
C MET A 292 -5.40 -46.06 9.56
N LYS A 293 -4.18 -46.56 9.82
CA LYS A 293 -3.92 -47.72 10.69
C LYS A 293 -4.06 -47.39 12.18
N SER A 294 -3.94 -46.12 12.57
CA SER A 294 -4.00 -45.68 13.97
C SER A 294 -5.34 -46.05 14.65
N ALA A 295 -5.28 -46.42 15.93
CA ALA A 295 -6.48 -46.71 16.73
C ALA A 295 -7.40 -45.48 16.84
N GLN A 296 -6.82 -44.28 16.86
CA GLN A 296 -7.52 -42.99 16.91
C GLN A 296 -8.37 -42.76 15.65
N TYR A 297 -7.80 -43.00 14.46
CA TYR A 297 -8.55 -42.91 13.20
C TYR A 297 -9.67 -43.95 13.11
N ARG A 298 -9.40 -45.19 13.53
CA ARG A 298 -10.44 -46.25 13.61
C ARG A 298 -11.56 -45.90 14.59
N ARG A 299 -11.28 -45.14 15.66
CA ARG A 299 -12.28 -44.63 16.60
C ARG A 299 -13.09 -43.48 16.00
N TYR A 300 -12.42 -42.54 15.34
CA TYR A 300 -13.05 -41.42 14.62
C TYR A 300 -13.98 -41.91 13.50
N LYS A 301 -13.53 -42.88 12.70
CA LYS A 301 -14.34 -43.48 11.62
C LYS A 301 -15.61 -44.18 12.16
N ARG A 302 -15.51 -44.85 13.31
CA ARG A 302 -16.67 -45.45 14.01
C ARG A 302 -17.65 -44.38 14.51
N TYR A 303 -17.14 -43.29 15.08
CA TYR A 303 -17.95 -42.14 15.50
C TYR A 303 -18.69 -41.52 14.31
N MET A 304 -17.99 -41.26 13.21
CA MET A 304 -18.61 -40.72 11.99
C MET A 304 -19.68 -41.64 11.42
N LYS A 305 -19.44 -42.96 11.38
CA LYS A 305 -20.45 -43.93 10.92
C LYS A 305 -21.71 -43.94 11.81
N ASN A 306 -21.55 -43.77 13.12
CA ASN A 306 -22.67 -43.74 14.07
C ASN A 306 -23.43 -42.40 14.04
N ASN A 307 -22.77 -41.30 13.64
CA ASN A 307 -23.35 -39.96 13.60
C ASN A 307 -23.74 -39.48 12.19
N ALA A 308 -23.50 -40.29 11.14
CA ALA A 308 -23.75 -39.96 9.74
C ALA A 308 -25.21 -39.63 9.37
N GLY A 309 -26.18 -39.99 10.23
CA GLY A 309 -27.58 -39.58 10.06
C GLY A 309 -27.91 -38.18 10.60
N ASN A 310 -27.00 -37.55 11.35
CA ASN A 310 -27.23 -36.31 12.09
C ASN A 310 -26.18 -35.21 11.80
N THR A 311 -25.33 -35.39 10.78
CA THR A 311 -24.29 -34.42 10.41
C THR A 311 -24.53 -33.87 9.01
N ILE A 312 -24.94 -32.62 8.91
CA ILE A 312 -24.92 -31.83 7.67
C ILE A 312 -23.44 -31.53 7.38
N SER A 313 -22.88 -32.08 6.30
CA SER A 313 -21.51 -31.78 5.88
C SER A 313 -21.47 -30.48 5.07
N PHE A 314 -20.72 -29.48 5.53
CA PHE A 314 -20.51 -28.19 4.84
C PHE A 314 -19.27 -28.20 3.92
N LEU A 315 -18.99 -29.31 3.22
CA LEU A 315 -17.78 -29.42 2.40
C LEU A 315 -18.01 -30.09 1.03
N ASP A 316 -19.19 -29.91 0.44
CA ASP A 316 -19.39 -30.10 -1.00
C ASP A 316 -20.33 -28.98 -1.49
N ASP A 317 -19.75 -27.81 -1.78
CA ASP A 317 -20.20 -26.83 -2.79
C ASP A 317 -19.07 -25.83 -3.08
#